data_AF-A0AAV9NWJ8-F1
#
_entry.id   AF-A0AAV9NWJ8-F1
#
_cell.length_a   1.000
_cell.length_b   1.000
_cell.length_c   1.000
_cell.angle_alpha   90.00
_cell.angle_beta   90.00
_cell.angle_gamma   90.00
#
_symmetry.space_group_name_H-M   'P 1'
#
loop_
_entity.id
_entity.type
_entity.pdbx_description
1 polymer ?
#
loop_
_entity_poly.entity_id
_entity_poly.type
_entity_poly.pdbx_seq_one_letter_code
_entity_poly.pdbx_strand_id
1 'polypeptide(L)'
;MTPQRHESTQICRGKGFAFASAIADFSLTEDYFAEGDFFDRFTFWDSRDPTHGFVQYQARENAQGWLIDSTATKARMRVDSDSFASQGRASVRITSRSSYQFGLFIVDIEHMPGGICGTWPAFWMVGPDWPTHGEIDIVEGVNTQETNAMTLHTGPGCSTDTGQSAYNGSLALTDCSSWPESNEGCQIAARDTMTYGGRFNDIGGGIYATWWTSTAISVYFFPRHVIPPDVREGSPDPQLWGSPLAQFRGDCDMSTSFRDLQMVFDTTFCGDWAGADWVGGQCASRTGQTCEEYVEQNPNAFTEAYWSIRGLKVYHEVAGVANSSAGTPSQSNAGTGTRVSARRSTGAEITNSSSISLPSSTSAPYSSTVNSSSAFSSSSCH
;
A
#
# COMPACT_ATOMS: atom_id res chain seq x y z
N MET A 1 -61.63 -15.23 -57.40
CA MET A 1 -60.28 -15.81 -57.25
C MET A 1 -59.29 -14.72 -56.89
N THR A 2 -58.99 -14.56 -55.61
CA THR A 2 -57.77 -13.90 -55.10
C THR A 2 -57.62 -14.33 -53.64
N PRO A 3 -56.50 -14.94 -53.20
CA PRO A 3 -56.39 -15.52 -51.87
C PRO A 3 -55.88 -14.50 -50.85
N GLN A 4 -56.42 -14.54 -49.63
CA GLN A 4 -55.88 -13.86 -48.46
C GLN A 4 -54.56 -14.51 -48.03
N ARG A 5 -53.50 -13.71 -47.86
CA ARG A 5 -52.26 -14.14 -47.19
C ARG A 5 -52.38 -13.87 -45.70
N HIS A 6 -52.17 -14.91 -44.89
CA HIS A 6 -51.84 -14.78 -43.47
C HIS A 6 -50.36 -14.42 -43.34
N GLU A 7 -50.06 -13.32 -42.65
CA GLU A 7 -48.72 -13.05 -42.12
C GLU A 7 -48.58 -13.68 -40.74
N SER A 8 -47.65 -14.61 -40.60
CA SER A 8 -47.26 -15.19 -39.31
C SER A 8 -46.04 -14.43 -38.78
N THR A 9 -46.23 -13.62 -37.75
CA THR A 9 -45.15 -12.93 -37.03
C THR A 9 -44.36 -13.95 -36.21
N GLN A 10 -43.17 -14.33 -36.68
CA GLN A 10 -42.27 -15.22 -35.96
C GLN A 10 -41.48 -14.42 -34.92
N ILE A 11 -41.86 -14.54 -33.64
CA ILE A 11 -41.14 -13.93 -32.52
C ILE A 11 -39.84 -14.71 -32.33
N CYS A 12 -38.71 -14.13 -32.75
CA CYS A 12 -37.38 -14.60 -32.36
C CYS A 12 -37.21 -14.37 -30.85
N ARG A 13 -37.40 -15.44 -30.05
CA ARG A 13 -36.95 -15.46 -28.66
C ARG A 13 -35.42 -15.51 -28.65
N GLY A 14 -34.78 -14.34 -28.60
CA GLY A 14 -33.37 -14.25 -28.26
C GLY A 14 -33.16 -14.87 -26.88
N LYS A 15 -32.31 -15.88 -26.79
CA LYS A 15 -31.78 -16.35 -25.50
C LYS A 15 -30.91 -15.20 -24.98
N GLY A 16 -31.47 -14.37 -24.11
CA GLY A 16 -30.69 -13.44 -23.30
C GLY A 16 -29.76 -14.27 -22.43
N PHE A 17 -28.46 -14.24 -22.72
CA PHE A 17 -27.46 -14.62 -21.74
C PHE A 17 -27.50 -13.53 -20.66
N ALA A 18 -28.16 -13.83 -19.54
CA ALA A 18 -27.96 -13.06 -18.33
C ALA A 18 -26.53 -13.36 -17.86
N PHE A 19 -25.60 -12.44 -18.11
CA PHE A 19 -24.36 -12.42 -17.36
C PHE A 19 -24.75 -12.09 -15.92
N ALA A 20 -24.72 -13.10 -15.05
CA ALA A 20 -24.66 -12.83 -13.62
C ALA A 20 -23.32 -12.13 -13.38
N SER A 21 -23.34 -10.81 -13.25
CA SER A 21 -22.21 -10.10 -12.65
C SER A 21 -22.11 -10.62 -11.24
N ALA A 22 -21.06 -11.38 -10.94
CA ALA A 22 -20.75 -11.68 -9.55
C ALA A 22 -20.46 -10.32 -8.90
N ILE A 23 -21.34 -9.90 -8.00
CA ILE A 23 -21.05 -8.76 -7.14
C ILE A 23 -19.93 -9.24 -6.24
N ALA A 24 -18.76 -8.64 -6.38
CA ALA A 24 -17.67 -8.80 -5.43
C ALA A 24 -18.15 -8.15 -4.13
N ASP A 25 -18.37 -8.97 -3.10
CA ASP A 25 -18.76 -8.47 -1.78
C ASP A 25 -17.48 -8.31 -0.96
N PHE A 26 -17.32 -7.20 -0.23
CA PHE A 26 -16.13 -6.95 0.59
C PHE A 26 -16.46 -7.11 2.05
N SER A 27 -15.67 -7.91 2.77
CA SER A 27 -15.82 -8.04 4.22
C SER A 27 -14.62 -7.48 4.96
N LEU A 28 -14.90 -6.77 6.05
CA LEU A 28 -13.90 -6.14 6.90
C LEU A 28 -13.07 -7.22 7.59
N THR A 29 -11.76 -7.19 7.36
CA THR A 29 -10.80 -8.10 7.98
C THR A 29 -10.12 -7.45 9.18
N GLU A 30 -9.70 -6.20 9.04
CA GLU A 30 -8.97 -5.46 10.07
C GLU A 30 -9.50 -4.03 10.17
N ASP A 31 -9.69 -3.55 11.40
CA ASP A 31 -9.88 -2.14 11.73
C ASP A 31 -8.84 -1.76 12.78
N TYR A 32 -7.87 -0.93 12.35
CA TYR A 32 -6.72 -0.55 13.17
C TYR A 32 -7.08 0.35 14.37
N PHE A 33 -8.33 0.80 14.48
CA PHE A 33 -8.85 1.56 15.62
C PHE A 33 -9.81 0.75 16.51
N ALA A 34 -10.22 -0.46 16.10
CA ALA A 34 -11.25 -1.22 16.83
C ALA A 34 -10.76 -1.77 18.18
N GLU A 35 -9.45 -1.96 18.36
CA GLU A 35 -8.89 -2.67 19.51
C GLU A 35 -7.53 -2.09 19.93
N GLY A 36 -7.51 -1.43 21.10
CA GLY A 36 -6.29 -0.92 21.72
C GLY A 36 -5.83 0.43 21.16
N ASP A 37 -4.55 0.73 21.37
CA ASP A 37 -3.91 1.90 20.77
C ASP A 37 -3.59 1.61 19.29
N PHE A 38 -3.84 2.56 18.38
CA PHE A 38 -3.50 2.43 16.96
C PHE A 38 -2.05 1.96 16.75
N PHE A 39 -1.11 2.47 17.54
CA PHE A 39 0.31 2.15 17.43
C PHE A 39 0.68 0.75 17.97
N ASP A 40 -0.23 0.05 18.66
CA ASP A 40 -0.01 -1.36 19.06
C ASP A 40 0.02 -2.31 17.87
N ARG A 41 -0.58 -1.89 16.74
CA ARG A 41 -0.65 -2.65 15.49
C ARG A 41 0.59 -2.51 14.62
N PHE A 42 1.59 -1.72 15.06
CA PHE A 42 2.79 -1.43 14.29
C PHE A 42 4.07 -1.76 15.06
N THR A 43 5.16 -1.95 14.32
CA THR A 43 6.53 -1.87 14.80
C THR A 43 7.10 -0.49 14.46
N PHE A 44 8.09 -0.03 15.22
CA PHE A 44 8.78 1.24 14.99
C PHE A 44 10.19 0.93 14.50
N TRP A 45 10.55 1.46 13.34
CA TRP A 45 11.90 1.43 12.83
C TRP A 45 12.69 2.56 13.50
N ASP A 46 13.74 2.24 14.23
CA ASP A 46 14.58 3.19 14.97
C ASP A 46 16.04 3.17 14.49
N SER A 47 16.26 2.57 13.32
CA SER A 47 17.57 2.44 12.69
C SER A 47 17.76 3.50 11.60
N ARG A 48 18.96 3.53 11.02
CA ARG A 48 19.29 4.43 9.90
C ARG A 48 18.26 4.28 8.77
N ASP A 49 17.91 5.40 8.18
CA ASP A 49 17.00 5.44 7.04
C ASP A 49 17.59 4.69 5.83
N PRO A 50 16.88 3.69 5.26
CA PRO A 50 17.34 2.97 4.06
C PRO A 50 17.52 3.89 2.85
N THR A 51 16.77 4.99 2.77
CA THR A 51 16.83 6.02 1.73
C THR A 51 17.83 7.15 2.04
N HIS A 52 18.72 6.91 3.02
CA HIS A 52 19.81 7.82 3.40
C HIS A 52 19.38 9.24 3.81
N GLY A 53 18.14 9.41 4.26
CA GLY A 53 17.62 10.71 4.67
C GLY A 53 18.29 11.30 5.91
N PHE A 54 18.18 12.62 6.04
CA PHE A 54 18.60 13.40 7.21
C PHE A 54 17.56 13.34 8.33
N VAL A 55 17.29 12.13 8.80
CA VAL A 55 16.23 11.79 9.76
C VAL A 55 16.79 10.95 10.91
N GLN A 56 16.22 11.12 12.09
CA GLN A 56 16.45 10.26 13.25
C GLN A 56 15.14 9.58 13.65
N TYR A 57 14.88 8.39 13.12
CA TYR A 57 13.69 7.66 13.49
C TYR A 57 13.73 7.23 14.96
N GLN A 58 12.64 7.50 15.67
CA GLN A 58 12.51 7.22 17.09
C GLN A 58 11.80 5.90 17.34
N ALA A 59 12.31 5.14 18.31
CA ALA A 59 11.55 4.06 18.94
C ALA A 59 10.28 4.59 19.60
N ARG A 60 9.27 3.73 19.77
CA ARG A 60 7.93 4.14 20.24
C ARG A 60 7.99 4.85 21.60
N GLU A 61 8.78 4.32 22.52
CA GLU A 61 8.95 4.86 23.88
C GLU A 61 9.49 6.28 23.91
N ASN A 62 10.31 6.67 22.92
CA ASN A 62 10.86 8.02 22.80
C ASN A 62 9.91 8.96 22.05
N ALA A 63 9.09 8.42 21.14
CA ALA A 63 8.13 9.18 20.36
C ALA A 63 6.82 9.47 21.11
N GLN A 64 6.40 8.58 22.02
CA GLN A 64 5.10 8.63 22.67
C GLN A 64 4.91 9.92 23.49
N GLY A 65 3.84 10.66 23.19
CA GLY A 65 3.53 11.94 23.87
C GLY A 65 4.33 13.13 23.35
N TRP A 66 5.18 12.92 22.33
CA TRP A 66 5.90 13.97 21.62
C TRP A 66 5.57 13.92 20.12
N LEU A 67 6.16 12.96 19.41
CA LEU A 67 5.97 12.78 17.97
C LEU A 67 4.67 12.02 17.66
N ILE A 68 4.28 11.08 18.53
CA ILE A 68 3.06 10.28 18.32
C ILE A 68 2.04 10.46 19.45
N ASP A 69 0.77 10.51 19.07
CA ASP A 69 -0.37 10.41 19.98
C ASP A 69 -1.55 9.73 19.27
N SER A 70 -2.35 8.97 20.02
CA SER A 70 -3.57 8.37 19.48
C SER A 70 -4.73 8.45 20.46
N THR A 71 -5.93 8.36 19.90
CA THR A 71 -7.23 8.26 20.55
C THR A 71 -8.03 7.19 19.83
N ALA A 72 -9.22 6.86 20.33
CA ALA A 72 -10.11 5.88 19.69
C ALA A 72 -10.52 6.23 18.24
N THR A 73 -10.35 7.48 17.80
CA THR A 73 -10.81 7.93 16.46
C THR A 73 -9.75 8.72 15.70
N LYS A 74 -8.53 8.81 16.22
CA LYS A 74 -7.47 9.62 15.60
C LYS A 74 -6.10 9.16 16.04
N ALA A 75 -5.18 8.96 15.11
CA ALA A 75 -3.77 8.74 15.36
C ALA A 75 -2.95 9.82 14.66
N ARG A 76 -1.92 10.33 15.32
CA ARG A 76 -1.06 11.40 14.80
C ARG A 76 0.40 11.01 14.88
N MET A 77 1.13 11.33 13.81
CA MET A 77 2.57 11.15 13.69
C MET A 77 3.16 12.45 13.18
N ARG A 78 3.96 13.12 14.01
CA ARG A 78 4.62 14.39 13.72
C ARG A 78 6.12 14.17 13.59
N VAL A 79 6.78 15.14 13.01
CA VAL A 79 8.24 15.31 13.12
C VAL A 79 8.57 16.34 14.19
N ASP A 80 9.81 16.37 14.68
CA ASP A 80 10.28 17.46 15.51
C ASP A 80 10.20 18.77 14.71
N SER A 81 9.48 19.75 15.24
CA SER A 81 9.34 21.08 14.64
C SER A 81 9.80 22.20 15.58
N ASP A 82 10.50 21.87 16.67
CA ASP A 82 10.86 22.82 17.72
C ASP A 82 12.39 22.98 17.86
N SER A 83 13.15 21.91 17.60
CA SER A 83 14.60 21.88 17.87
C SER A 83 15.45 21.87 16.59
N PHE A 84 16.65 22.44 16.70
CA PHE A 84 17.70 22.22 15.71
C PHE A 84 18.12 20.75 15.70
N ALA A 85 18.38 20.21 14.51
CA ALA A 85 18.48 18.77 14.27
C ALA A 85 19.87 18.37 13.74
N SER A 86 20.92 18.55 14.54
CA SER A 86 22.31 18.41 14.06
C SER A 86 22.74 17.02 13.59
N GLN A 87 21.95 15.98 13.85
CA GLN A 87 22.21 14.59 13.44
C GLN A 87 21.03 13.98 12.65
N GLY A 88 20.15 14.82 12.11
CA GLY A 88 18.91 14.41 11.45
C GLY A 88 17.69 14.80 12.27
N ARG A 89 16.59 15.15 11.61
CA ARG A 89 15.35 15.59 12.28
C ARG A 89 14.58 14.39 12.83
N ALA A 90 14.12 14.49 14.08
CA ALA A 90 13.42 13.36 14.69
C ALA A 90 12.06 13.14 14.00
N SER A 91 11.77 11.89 13.71
CA SER A 91 10.55 11.43 13.02
C SER A 91 10.23 10.00 13.45
N VAL A 92 9.19 9.41 12.88
CA VAL A 92 8.84 8.00 13.07
C VAL A 92 8.63 7.32 11.73
N ARG A 93 9.01 6.04 11.66
CA ARG A 93 8.65 5.11 10.60
C ARG A 93 7.99 3.91 11.25
N ILE A 94 6.72 3.68 10.94
CA ILE A 94 5.95 2.59 11.51
C ILE A 94 5.58 1.58 10.42
N THR A 95 5.70 0.29 10.72
CA THR A 95 5.36 -0.80 9.80
C THR A 95 4.31 -1.70 10.44
N SER A 96 3.24 -2.03 9.72
CA SER A 96 2.16 -2.84 10.28
C SER A 96 2.69 -4.21 10.68
N ARG A 97 2.26 -4.73 11.83
CA ARG A 97 2.62 -6.08 12.28
C ARG A 97 2.03 -7.15 11.37
N SER A 98 0.83 -6.90 10.85
CA SER A 98 0.17 -7.77 9.87
C SER A 98 0.78 -7.55 8.49
N SER A 99 0.91 -8.64 7.74
CA SER A 99 1.20 -8.66 6.30
C SER A 99 -0.04 -9.12 5.54
N TYR A 100 -0.13 -8.74 4.27
CA TYR A 100 -1.29 -9.00 3.44
C TYR A 100 -0.90 -9.56 2.08
N GLN A 101 -1.75 -10.43 1.56
CA GLN A 101 -1.69 -10.89 0.17
C GLN A 101 -3.03 -10.54 -0.47
N PHE A 102 -3.03 -9.51 -1.32
CA PHE A 102 -4.24 -8.87 -1.88
C PHE A 102 -5.14 -8.23 -0.81
N GLY A 103 -6.09 -7.42 -1.28
CA GLY A 103 -7.08 -6.78 -0.44
C GLY A 103 -7.48 -5.40 -0.91
N LEU A 104 -8.40 -4.80 -0.17
CA LEU A 104 -8.80 -3.41 -0.32
C LEU A 104 -8.44 -2.66 0.96
N PHE A 105 -7.47 -1.76 0.85
CA PHE A 105 -6.90 -0.99 1.95
C PHE A 105 -7.48 0.41 1.89
N ILE A 106 -8.17 0.85 2.93
CA ILE A 106 -8.83 2.15 2.99
C ILE A 106 -8.27 2.94 4.17
N VAL A 107 -7.62 4.06 3.87
CA VAL A 107 -7.10 4.99 4.87
C VAL A 107 -7.85 6.32 4.78
N ASP A 108 -8.43 6.76 5.89
CA ASP A 108 -8.99 8.10 6.07
C ASP A 108 -7.93 9.00 6.68
N ILE A 109 -7.43 9.92 5.86
CA ILE A 109 -6.38 10.87 6.22
C ILE A 109 -7.02 12.25 6.36
N GLU A 110 -6.87 12.85 7.54
CA GLU A 110 -7.25 14.24 7.82
C GLU A 110 -6.18 15.22 7.38
N HIS A 111 -4.93 14.85 7.56
CA HIS A 111 -3.78 15.68 7.30
C HIS A 111 -2.59 14.79 6.92
N MET A 112 -1.75 15.26 6.01
CA MET A 112 -0.48 14.64 5.66
C MET A 112 0.64 15.69 5.58
N PRO A 113 1.91 15.31 5.79
CA PRO A 113 3.02 16.14 5.39
C PRO A 113 3.03 16.29 3.85
N GLY A 114 3.59 17.38 3.34
CA GLY A 114 3.79 17.58 1.90
C GLY A 114 3.78 19.05 1.49
N GLY A 115 4.49 19.38 0.41
CA GLY A 115 4.65 20.77 -0.04
C GLY A 115 5.63 21.59 0.81
N ILE A 116 6.52 20.92 1.57
CA ILE A 116 7.48 21.53 2.49
C ILE A 116 8.89 21.18 2.01
N CYS A 117 9.74 22.19 1.82
CA CYS A 117 11.13 21.97 1.44
C CYS A 117 11.84 21.02 2.41
N GLY A 118 12.48 19.98 1.86
CA GLY A 118 13.26 19.00 2.61
C GLY A 118 12.46 17.79 3.08
N THR A 119 11.12 17.80 3.09
CA THR A 119 10.33 16.64 3.52
C THR A 119 10.20 15.60 2.42
N TRP A 120 10.15 14.33 2.81
CA TRP A 120 9.74 13.20 1.97
C TRP A 120 8.82 12.28 2.80
N PRO A 121 7.51 12.55 2.81
CA PRO A 121 6.53 11.68 3.46
C PRO A 121 6.02 10.57 2.55
N ALA A 122 5.76 9.41 3.14
CA ALA A 122 5.20 8.27 2.44
C ALA A 122 4.12 7.53 3.26
N PHE A 123 3.03 7.14 2.60
CA PHE A 123 2.18 6.02 3.00
C PHE A 123 2.22 4.99 1.88
N TRP A 124 2.75 3.81 2.20
CA TRP A 124 3.16 2.82 1.22
C TRP A 124 3.05 1.40 1.78
N MET A 125 3.34 0.41 0.96
CA MET A 125 3.35 -0.99 1.36
C MET A 125 4.61 -1.68 0.85
N VAL A 126 5.22 -2.56 1.65
CA VAL A 126 6.50 -3.19 1.32
C VAL A 126 6.52 -4.68 1.65
N GLY A 127 7.09 -5.48 0.75
CA GLY A 127 7.32 -6.91 0.96
C GLY A 127 8.59 -7.20 1.77
N PRO A 128 8.79 -8.44 2.23
CA PRO A 128 9.90 -8.79 3.12
C PRO A 128 11.28 -8.75 2.45
N ASP A 129 11.35 -8.91 1.12
CA ASP A 129 12.61 -8.90 0.35
C ASP A 129 12.53 -7.88 -0.79
N TRP A 130 12.81 -6.61 -0.46
CA TRP A 130 12.81 -5.54 -1.44
C TRP A 130 13.99 -5.65 -2.44
N PRO A 131 13.79 -5.38 -3.75
CA PRO A 131 12.52 -5.04 -4.40
C PRO A 131 11.78 -6.29 -4.93
N THR A 132 12.33 -7.50 -4.75
CA THR A 132 11.79 -8.73 -5.34
C THR A 132 10.39 -9.13 -4.86
N HIS A 133 9.97 -8.68 -3.68
CA HIS A 133 8.62 -8.86 -3.15
C HIS A 133 7.77 -7.58 -3.15
N GLY A 134 8.23 -6.57 -3.87
CA GLY A 134 7.43 -5.43 -4.28
C GLY A 134 7.30 -4.32 -3.24
N GLU A 135 6.98 -3.14 -3.77
CA GLU A 135 6.65 -1.92 -3.05
C GLU A 135 5.48 -1.22 -3.76
N ILE A 136 4.52 -0.71 -2.99
CA ILE A 136 3.38 0.06 -3.49
C ILE A 136 3.35 1.42 -2.79
N ASP A 137 3.74 2.47 -3.48
CA ASP A 137 3.68 3.84 -2.97
C ASP A 137 2.32 4.43 -3.28
N ILE A 138 1.51 4.58 -2.23
CA ILE A 138 0.11 5.00 -2.34
C ILE A 138 0.02 6.51 -2.24
N VAL A 139 0.73 7.09 -1.27
CA VAL A 139 0.91 8.53 -1.11
C VAL A 139 2.39 8.81 -0.94
N GLU A 140 3.00 9.52 -1.88
CA GLU A 140 4.41 9.87 -1.82
C GLU A 140 4.69 11.18 -2.55
N GLY A 141 5.68 11.91 -2.07
CA GLY A 141 6.22 13.07 -2.75
C GLY A 141 7.36 13.70 -1.97
N VAL A 142 8.02 14.68 -2.60
CA VAL A 142 9.20 15.35 -2.03
C VAL A 142 9.08 16.87 -2.12
N ASN A 143 9.75 17.53 -1.17
CA ASN A 143 9.93 18.98 -1.19
C ASN A 143 8.58 19.72 -1.38
N THR A 144 8.54 20.61 -2.36
CA THR A 144 7.39 21.46 -2.70
C THR A 144 6.41 20.83 -3.68
N GLN A 145 6.45 19.51 -3.91
CA GLN A 145 5.46 18.86 -4.75
C GLN A 145 4.04 19.08 -4.21
N GLU A 146 3.11 19.37 -5.11
CA GLU A 146 1.71 19.69 -4.79
C GLU A 146 0.74 18.58 -5.18
N THR A 147 1.20 17.56 -5.90
CA THR A 147 0.39 16.46 -6.40
C THR A 147 1.04 15.14 -6.01
N ASN A 148 0.21 14.14 -5.71
CA ASN A 148 0.68 12.83 -5.30
C ASN A 148 1.44 12.09 -6.43
N ALA A 149 2.51 11.40 -6.11
CA ALA A 149 3.14 10.39 -6.95
C ALA A 149 2.74 9.01 -6.44
N MET A 150 2.17 8.17 -7.30
CA MET A 150 1.94 6.75 -7.01
C MET A 150 2.92 5.93 -7.83
N THR A 151 3.65 5.04 -7.17
CA THR A 151 4.75 4.31 -7.78
C THR A 151 4.69 2.83 -7.38
N LEU A 152 5.13 1.94 -8.25
CA LEU A 152 5.45 0.58 -7.89
C LEU A 152 6.92 0.29 -8.13
N HIS A 153 7.54 -0.41 -7.18
CA HIS A 153 8.87 -0.97 -7.31
C HIS A 153 8.80 -2.50 -7.24
N THR A 154 9.52 -3.18 -8.13
CA THR A 154 9.58 -4.65 -8.19
C THR A 154 10.99 -5.14 -8.54
N GLY A 155 11.19 -6.46 -8.49
CA GLY A 155 12.25 -7.10 -9.26
C GLY A 155 12.04 -6.98 -10.78
N PRO A 156 12.95 -7.52 -11.60
CA PRO A 156 12.85 -7.46 -13.05
C PRO A 156 11.59 -8.14 -13.60
N GLY A 157 11.11 -7.68 -14.76
CA GLY A 157 10.04 -8.36 -15.51
C GLY A 157 8.62 -7.94 -15.13
N CYS A 158 8.44 -6.75 -14.54
CA CYS A 158 7.13 -6.16 -14.29
C CYS A 158 7.06 -4.78 -14.94
N SER A 159 6.02 -4.54 -15.73
CA SER A 159 5.73 -3.24 -16.33
C SER A 159 4.23 -2.96 -16.37
N THR A 160 3.86 -1.69 -16.26
CA THR A 160 2.49 -1.25 -16.46
C THR A 160 2.22 -0.91 -17.92
N ASP A 161 1.00 -1.18 -18.37
CA ASP A 161 0.52 -0.81 -19.69
C ASP A 161 0.38 0.71 -19.83
N THR A 162 0.33 1.17 -21.08
CA THR A 162 0.16 2.60 -21.42
C THR A 162 -1.31 3.01 -21.57
N GLY A 163 -2.23 2.19 -21.08
CA GLY A 163 -3.68 2.33 -21.26
C GLY A 163 -4.29 3.45 -20.42
N GLN A 164 -3.94 4.70 -20.70
CA GLN A 164 -4.33 5.88 -19.94
C GLN A 164 -5.86 6.10 -19.83
N SER A 165 -6.68 5.44 -20.67
CA SER A 165 -8.15 5.49 -20.54
C SER A 165 -8.68 4.80 -19.29
N ALA A 166 -7.84 4.09 -18.52
CA ALA A 166 -8.24 3.36 -17.33
C ALA A 166 -8.11 4.14 -16.01
N TYR A 167 -7.46 5.32 -15.99
CA TYR A 167 -7.21 6.10 -14.77
C TYR A 167 -7.09 7.60 -15.05
N ASN A 168 -7.21 8.42 -14.00
CA ASN A 168 -7.25 9.89 -14.12
C ASN A 168 -5.87 10.58 -14.08
N GLY A 169 -4.84 9.89 -13.58
CA GLY A 169 -3.47 10.39 -13.49
C GLY A 169 -2.72 10.46 -14.84
N SER A 170 -1.46 10.90 -14.76
CA SER A 170 -0.51 10.95 -15.86
C SER A 170 0.57 9.89 -15.66
N LEU A 171 0.65 8.92 -16.58
CA LEU A 171 1.74 7.96 -16.61
C LEU A 171 3.07 8.68 -16.89
N ALA A 172 4.03 8.52 -15.98
CA ALA A 172 5.37 9.06 -16.09
C ALA A 172 6.37 7.99 -16.52
N LEU A 173 6.30 6.81 -15.90
CA LEU A 173 7.23 5.70 -16.11
C LEU A 173 6.47 4.37 -16.17
N THR A 174 6.90 3.45 -17.04
CA THR A 174 6.22 2.17 -17.28
C THR A 174 6.93 0.97 -16.67
N ASP A 175 8.25 1.02 -16.51
CA ASP A 175 9.05 -0.08 -15.97
C ASP A 175 9.03 -0.04 -14.45
N CYS A 176 8.53 -1.11 -13.81
CA CYS A 176 8.43 -1.18 -12.36
C CYS A 176 9.71 -1.72 -11.70
N SER A 177 10.68 -2.22 -12.49
CA SER A 177 11.90 -2.81 -11.96
C SER A 177 12.80 -1.78 -11.27
N SER A 178 13.19 -2.06 -10.03
CA SER A 178 14.20 -1.30 -9.28
C SER A 178 15.56 -2.01 -9.19
N TRP A 179 15.87 -2.83 -10.21
CA TRP A 179 17.08 -3.64 -10.27
C TRP A 179 17.70 -3.64 -11.68
N PRO A 180 19.04 -3.67 -11.85
CA PRO A 180 20.08 -3.44 -10.84
C PRO A 180 20.52 -1.97 -10.74
N GLU A 181 20.12 -1.11 -11.68
CA GLU A 181 20.65 0.27 -11.82
C GLU A 181 19.59 1.38 -11.94
N SER A 182 18.29 1.06 -11.93
CA SER A 182 17.21 2.05 -11.78
C SER A 182 16.51 1.82 -10.44
N ASN A 183 16.11 2.90 -9.78
CA ASN A 183 15.25 2.89 -8.58
C ASN A 183 14.00 3.75 -8.81
N GLU A 184 13.62 3.94 -10.07
CA GLU A 184 12.58 4.92 -10.42
C GLU A 184 11.17 4.31 -10.32
N GLY A 185 11.06 3.00 -10.59
CA GLY A 185 9.78 2.30 -10.61
C GLY A 185 8.83 2.80 -11.70
N CYS A 186 7.65 2.19 -11.78
CA CYS A 186 6.62 2.61 -12.70
C CYS A 186 5.69 3.57 -11.95
N GLN A 187 5.53 4.77 -12.49
CA GLN A 187 4.96 5.90 -11.76
C GLN A 187 3.79 6.50 -12.54
N ILE A 188 2.70 6.76 -11.82
CA ILE A 188 1.57 7.57 -12.28
C ILE A 188 1.48 8.79 -11.35
N ALA A 189 1.66 9.98 -11.90
CA ALA A 189 1.51 11.23 -11.16
C ALA A 189 0.04 11.68 -11.17
N ALA A 190 -0.48 12.09 -10.02
CA ALA A 190 -1.76 12.77 -9.95
C ALA A 190 -1.71 14.12 -10.67
N ARG A 191 -2.89 14.59 -11.12
CA ARG A 191 -3.02 15.88 -11.82
C ARG A 191 -3.61 16.99 -10.95
N ASP A 192 -4.31 16.61 -9.88
CA ASP A 192 -5.03 17.53 -9.02
C ASP A 192 -4.28 17.74 -7.71
N THR A 193 -4.05 19.00 -7.35
CA THR A 193 -3.37 19.39 -6.11
C THR A 193 -4.10 18.94 -4.85
N MET A 194 -5.42 18.67 -4.89
CA MET A 194 -6.16 18.14 -3.73
C MET A 194 -5.65 16.76 -3.27
N THR A 195 -4.81 16.09 -4.06
CA THR A 195 -4.31 14.75 -3.78
C THR A 195 -3.16 14.74 -2.76
N TYR A 196 -2.48 15.86 -2.53
CA TYR A 196 -1.26 15.84 -1.71
C TYR A 196 -1.00 17.16 -0.95
N GLY A 197 -0.27 17.05 0.16
CA GLY A 197 0.30 18.17 0.91
C GLY A 197 -0.71 19.28 1.27
N GLY A 198 -0.32 20.54 1.10
CA GLY A 198 -1.09 21.70 1.55
C GLY A 198 -2.52 21.75 1.02
N ARG A 199 -2.76 21.45 -0.26
CA ARG A 199 -4.11 21.46 -0.84
C ARG A 199 -4.99 20.30 -0.39
N PHE A 200 -4.39 19.13 -0.15
CA PHE A 200 -5.08 18.03 0.54
C PHE A 200 -5.50 18.47 1.96
N ASN A 201 -4.60 19.13 2.69
CA ASN A 201 -4.85 19.58 4.06
C ASN A 201 -5.94 20.68 4.12
N ASP A 202 -5.93 21.64 3.18
CA ASP A 202 -6.91 22.73 3.06
C ASP A 202 -8.37 22.24 2.98
N ILE A 203 -8.60 21.07 2.36
CA ILE A 203 -9.94 20.49 2.21
C ILE A 203 -10.31 19.54 3.36
N GLY A 204 -9.49 19.46 4.41
CA GLY A 204 -9.66 18.52 5.53
C GLY A 204 -9.33 17.07 5.16
N GLY A 205 -8.47 16.90 4.16
CA GLY A 205 -7.98 15.64 3.64
C GLY A 205 -8.97 14.84 2.81
N GLY A 206 -8.96 13.53 2.98
CA GLY A 206 -9.76 12.61 2.18
C GLY A 206 -9.47 11.15 2.49
N ILE A 207 -9.94 10.28 1.61
CA ILE A 207 -9.70 8.84 1.71
C ILE A 207 -8.86 8.40 0.52
N TYR A 208 -7.78 7.67 0.81
CA TYR A 208 -7.10 6.85 -0.18
C TYR A 208 -7.56 5.41 -0.04
N ALA A 209 -7.95 4.80 -1.17
CA ALA A 209 -8.33 3.40 -1.23
C ALA A 209 -7.46 2.67 -2.26
N THR A 210 -6.73 1.65 -1.82
CA THR A 210 -5.86 0.84 -2.67
C THR A 210 -6.46 -0.54 -2.81
N TRP A 211 -6.86 -0.91 -4.03
CA TRP A 211 -7.36 -2.23 -4.35
C TRP A 211 -6.29 -3.02 -5.08
N TRP A 212 -5.75 -4.03 -4.39
CA TRP A 212 -4.69 -4.90 -4.89
C TRP A 212 -5.25 -6.31 -5.13
N THR A 213 -5.16 -6.76 -6.38
CA THR A 213 -5.61 -8.08 -6.84
C THR A 213 -4.48 -8.82 -7.54
N SER A 214 -4.75 -10.06 -7.97
CA SER A 214 -3.80 -10.85 -8.76
C SER A 214 -3.56 -10.31 -10.18
N THR A 215 -4.28 -9.26 -10.61
CA THR A 215 -4.19 -8.72 -11.98
C THR A 215 -3.89 -7.24 -12.04
N ALA A 216 -4.17 -6.47 -10.97
CA ALA A 216 -3.96 -5.04 -10.95
C ALA A 216 -3.79 -4.49 -9.54
N ILE A 217 -3.16 -3.32 -9.45
CA ILE A 217 -3.19 -2.44 -8.28
C ILE A 217 -3.86 -1.14 -8.72
N SER A 218 -4.96 -0.76 -8.06
CA SER A 218 -5.68 0.49 -8.34
C SER A 218 -5.71 1.37 -7.10
N VAL A 219 -5.33 2.63 -7.25
CA VAL A 219 -5.35 3.64 -6.18
C VAL A 219 -6.45 4.66 -6.49
N TYR A 220 -7.36 4.85 -5.55
CA TYR A 220 -8.43 5.83 -5.59
C TYR A 220 -8.17 6.92 -4.57
N PHE A 221 -8.62 8.14 -4.88
CA PHE A 221 -8.66 9.25 -3.95
C PHE A 221 -10.07 9.85 -3.92
N PHE A 222 -10.63 9.98 -2.73
CA PHE A 222 -11.91 10.64 -2.47
C PHE A 222 -11.67 11.89 -1.62
N PRO A 223 -11.81 13.11 -2.18
CA PRO A 223 -11.76 14.34 -1.41
C PRO A 223 -12.76 14.31 -0.26
N ARG A 224 -12.44 14.93 0.88
CA ARG A 224 -13.29 14.94 2.10
C ARG A 224 -14.78 15.19 1.84
N HIS A 225 -15.08 16.10 0.90
CA HIS A 225 -16.43 16.56 0.59
C HIS A 225 -17.19 15.65 -0.40
N VAL A 226 -16.57 14.59 -0.93
CA VAL A 226 -17.17 13.67 -1.94
C VAL A 226 -16.86 12.19 -1.62
N ILE A 227 -16.84 11.82 -0.34
CA ILE A 227 -16.63 10.41 0.04
C ILE A 227 -17.86 9.56 -0.33
N PRO A 228 -17.69 8.46 -1.10
CA PRO A 228 -18.77 7.55 -1.44
C PRO A 228 -19.49 6.98 -0.19
N PRO A 229 -20.84 6.88 -0.20
CA PRO A 229 -21.59 6.38 0.96
C PRO A 229 -21.18 4.99 1.42
N ASP A 230 -20.91 4.09 0.49
CA ASP A 230 -20.48 2.71 0.72
C ASP A 230 -19.13 2.64 1.45
N VAL A 231 -18.18 3.51 1.10
CA VAL A 231 -16.91 3.66 1.81
C VAL A 231 -17.14 4.18 3.24
N ARG A 232 -17.99 5.20 3.40
CA ARG A 232 -18.29 5.81 4.71
C ARG A 232 -19.02 4.83 5.64
N GLU A 233 -19.92 4.02 5.10
CA GLU A 233 -20.76 3.08 5.83
C GLU A 233 -20.06 1.74 6.08
N GLY A 234 -18.87 1.55 5.49
CA GLY A 234 -18.02 0.39 5.73
C GLY A 234 -18.41 -0.85 4.93
N SER A 235 -19.09 -0.67 3.79
CA SER A 235 -19.49 -1.71 2.84
C SER A 235 -19.00 -1.36 1.43
N PRO A 236 -17.67 -1.21 1.23
CA PRO A 236 -17.11 -0.65 0.01
C PRO A 236 -17.41 -1.51 -1.23
N ASP A 237 -17.77 -0.85 -2.34
CA ASP A 237 -17.91 -1.47 -3.66
C ASP A 237 -17.14 -0.65 -4.71
N PRO A 238 -15.89 -1.05 -5.03
CA PRO A 238 -15.07 -0.40 -6.05
C PRO A 238 -15.71 -0.28 -7.44
N GLN A 239 -16.72 -1.10 -7.77
CA GLN A 239 -17.41 -1.00 -9.06
C GLN A 239 -18.24 0.29 -9.19
N LEU A 240 -18.56 0.94 -8.06
CA LEU A 240 -19.34 2.17 -8.00
C LEU A 240 -18.49 3.44 -8.03
N TRP A 241 -17.16 3.33 -7.90
CA TRP A 241 -16.27 4.48 -7.69
C TRP A 241 -15.82 5.17 -8.98
N GLY A 242 -16.05 4.55 -10.13
CA GLY A 242 -15.60 5.06 -11.43
C GLY A 242 -14.10 4.84 -11.64
N SER A 243 -13.46 5.75 -12.38
CA SER A 243 -12.04 5.61 -12.73
C SER A 243 -11.12 5.90 -11.52
N PRO A 244 -10.14 5.03 -11.23
CA PRO A 244 -9.14 5.29 -10.20
C PRO A 244 -8.24 6.47 -10.54
N LEU A 245 -7.53 6.98 -9.53
CA LEU A 245 -6.49 7.97 -9.70
C LEU A 245 -5.29 7.36 -10.46
N ALA A 246 -4.89 6.14 -10.09
CA ALA A 246 -3.89 5.34 -10.77
C ALA A 246 -4.34 3.88 -10.89
N GLN A 247 -4.00 3.22 -12.00
CA GLN A 247 -4.15 1.77 -12.13
C GLN A 247 -2.90 1.20 -12.80
N PHE A 248 -2.24 0.31 -12.08
CA PHE A 248 -1.10 -0.46 -12.55
C PHE A 248 -1.58 -1.86 -12.91
N ARG A 249 -1.41 -2.19 -14.19
CA ARG A 249 -1.70 -3.51 -14.76
C ARG A 249 -0.85 -3.63 -16.02
N GLY A 250 -0.51 -4.83 -16.44
CA GLY A 250 0.30 -4.99 -17.65
C GLY A 250 1.04 -6.31 -17.66
N ASP A 251 2.23 -6.29 -18.22
CA ASP A 251 3.14 -7.44 -18.21
C ASP A 251 3.83 -7.50 -16.84
N CYS A 252 3.07 -7.98 -15.85
CA CYS A 252 3.50 -8.09 -14.47
C CYS A 252 2.68 -9.18 -13.76
N ASP A 253 3.35 -10.17 -13.19
CA ASP A 253 2.70 -11.16 -12.33
C ASP A 253 2.55 -10.61 -10.91
N MET A 254 1.41 -9.98 -10.65
CA MET A 254 1.11 -9.35 -9.36
C MET A 254 1.18 -10.33 -8.18
N SER A 255 1.02 -11.63 -8.43
CA SER A 255 1.05 -12.66 -7.36
C SER A 255 2.46 -13.02 -6.92
N THR A 256 3.45 -12.80 -7.79
CA THR A 256 4.86 -13.11 -7.49
C THR A 256 5.68 -11.85 -7.26
N SER A 257 5.39 -10.76 -7.97
CA SER A 257 6.07 -9.46 -7.80
C SER A 257 5.73 -8.75 -6.49
N PHE A 258 4.53 -8.98 -5.94
CA PHE A 258 4.09 -8.39 -4.67
C PHE A 258 3.67 -9.49 -3.72
N ARG A 259 4.36 -9.60 -2.58
CA ARG A 259 4.11 -10.68 -1.61
C ARG A 259 4.18 -10.19 -0.19
N ASP A 260 3.21 -10.64 0.61
CA ASP A 260 3.16 -10.46 2.06
C ASP A 260 3.45 -9.00 2.48
N LEU A 261 2.80 -8.05 1.80
CA LEU A 261 3.10 -6.62 1.98
C LEU A 261 2.64 -6.13 3.35
N GLN A 262 3.47 -5.32 4.02
CA GLN A 262 3.15 -4.60 5.24
C GLN A 262 2.95 -3.12 4.92
N MET A 263 1.98 -2.47 5.56
CA MET A 263 1.74 -1.03 5.41
C MET A 263 2.76 -0.23 6.21
N VAL A 264 3.23 0.88 5.64
CA VAL A 264 4.22 1.76 6.24
C VAL A 264 3.76 3.21 6.20
N PHE A 265 3.94 3.92 7.31
CA PHE A 265 3.90 5.39 7.35
C PHE A 265 5.24 5.91 7.82
N ASP A 266 5.76 6.91 7.12
CA ASP A 266 6.93 7.64 7.57
C ASP A 266 6.98 9.08 7.07
N THR A 267 7.98 9.80 7.54
CA THR A 267 8.43 11.06 6.96
C THR A 267 9.93 11.14 7.15
N THR A 268 10.67 10.93 6.07
CA THR A 268 12.11 11.20 6.00
C THR A 268 12.37 12.62 5.49
N PHE A 269 13.65 12.97 5.39
CA PHE A 269 14.10 14.27 4.91
C PHE A 269 15.29 14.14 3.99
N CYS A 270 15.38 14.97 2.97
CA CYS A 270 16.51 14.97 2.03
C CYS A 270 16.73 13.57 1.44
N GLY A 271 17.92 13.00 1.61
CA GLY A 271 18.20 11.63 1.18
C GLY A 271 18.11 11.45 -0.32
N ASP A 272 17.89 10.20 -0.73
CA ASP A 272 18.08 9.77 -2.11
C ASP A 272 17.18 10.51 -3.11
N TRP A 273 15.92 10.81 -2.74
CA TRP A 273 14.99 11.52 -3.63
C TRP A 273 14.87 13.02 -3.32
N ALA A 274 14.43 13.41 -2.12
CA ALA A 274 14.22 14.83 -1.83
C ALA A 274 15.53 15.62 -1.85
N GLY A 275 16.65 15.00 -1.45
CA GLY A 275 17.98 15.59 -1.54
C GLY A 275 18.45 15.75 -2.99
N ALA A 276 18.17 14.78 -3.85
CA ALA A 276 18.48 14.89 -5.27
C ALA A 276 17.63 15.97 -5.97
N ASP A 277 16.32 16.01 -5.72
CA ASP A 277 15.41 17.04 -6.25
C ASP A 277 15.76 18.45 -5.75
N TRP A 278 16.37 18.56 -4.57
CA TRP A 278 16.85 19.84 -4.05
C TRP A 278 17.93 20.47 -4.94
N VAL A 279 18.84 19.66 -5.51
CA VAL A 279 20.00 20.15 -6.25
C VAL A 279 19.57 20.84 -7.54
N GLY A 280 19.67 22.18 -7.57
CA GLY A 280 19.18 22.98 -8.69
C GLY A 280 17.66 23.16 -8.72
N GLY A 281 16.94 22.64 -7.73
CA GLY A 281 15.50 22.75 -7.57
C GLY A 281 15.03 24.08 -6.96
N GLN A 282 13.71 24.20 -6.78
CA GLN A 282 13.08 25.40 -6.24
C GLN A 282 13.50 25.66 -4.79
N CYS A 283 13.66 24.61 -3.98
CA CYS A 283 14.02 24.74 -2.58
C CYS A 283 15.43 25.31 -2.38
N ALA A 284 16.45 24.81 -3.10
CA ALA A 284 17.79 25.39 -3.07
C ALA A 284 17.76 26.89 -3.44
N SER A 285 17.01 27.25 -4.48
CA SER A 285 16.89 28.64 -4.94
C SER A 285 16.18 29.54 -3.93
N ARG A 286 15.18 29.01 -3.23
CA ARG A 286 14.36 29.74 -2.26
C ARG A 286 15.06 29.95 -0.92
N THR A 287 15.82 28.96 -0.47
CA THR A 287 16.44 28.96 0.86
C THR A 287 17.88 29.44 0.84
N GLY A 288 18.60 29.20 -0.26
CA GLY A 288 20.04 29.45 -0.35
C GLY A 288 20.89 28.49 0.51
N GLN A 289 20.32 27.37 0.95
CA GLN A 289 20.96 26.37 1.81
C GLN A 289 21.04 25.01 1.10
N THR A 290 21.87 24.10 1.58
CA THR A 290 21.70 22.67 1.26
C THR A 290 20.42 22.12 1.92
N CYS A 291 19.97 20.94 1.49
CA CYS A 291 18.77 20.33 2.08
C CYS A 291 18.96 20.07 3.57
N GLU A 292 20.09 19.46 3.95
CA GLU A 292 20.42 19.11 5.33
C GLU A 292 20.58 20.37 6.20
N GLU A 293 21.22 21.42 5.69
CA GLU A 293 21.33 22.70 6.42
C GLU A 293 19.95 23.32 6.68
N TYR A 294 19.06 23.29 5.69
CA TYR A 294 17.70 23.80 5.84
C TYR A 294 16.93 22.98 6.88
N VAL A 295 16.96 21.66 6.76
CA VAL A 295 16.26 20.74 7.67
C VAL A 295 16.83 20.84 9.08
N GLU A 296 18.13 21.00 9.26
CA GLU A 296 18.77 21.20 10.57
C GLU A 296 18.32 22.51 11.22
N GLN A 297 18.35 23.62 10.47
CA GLN A 297 18.31 24.99 11.03
C GLN A 297 16.92 25.63 11.05
N ASN A 298 15.90 25.00 10.46
CA ASN A 298 14.57 25.61 10.32
C ASN A 298 13.45 24.75 10.94
N PRO A 299 13.49 24.42 12.26
CA PRO A 299 12.48 23.55 12.89
C PRO A 299 11.04 23.98 12.64
N ASN A 300 10.76 25.28 12.76
CA ASN A 300 9.41 25.82 12.59
C ASN A 300 8.85 25.67 11.16
N ALA A 301 9.68 25.33 10.15
CA ALA A 301 9.20 25.03 8.81
C ALA A 301 8.40 23.71 8.75
N PHE A 302 8.56 22.85 9.76
CA PHE A 302 8.03 21.49 9.77
C PHE A 302 6.81 21.33 10.69
N THR A 303 6.17 22.41 11.13
CA THR A 303 4.96 22.34 11.98
C THR A 303 3.79 21.64 11.28
N GLU A 304 3.70 21.79 9.95
CA GLU A 304 2.71 21.11 9.10
C GLU A 304 3.21 19.75 8.56
N ALA A 305 4.39 19.28 9.00
CA ALA A 305 4.89 17.97 8.61
C ALA A 305 4.36 16.89 9.57
N TYR A 306 3.07 16.59 9.47
CA TYR A 306 2.45 15.53 10.27
C TYR A 306 1.33 14.79 9.54
N TRP A 307 1.20 13.51 9.86
CA TRP A 307 0.05 12.68 9.53
C TRP A 307 -1.01 12.80 10.63
N SER A 308 -2.27 12.89 10.23
CA SER A 308 -3.44 12.73 11.10
C SER A 308 -4.40 11.74 10.46
N ILE A 309 -4.48 10.54 11.02
CA ILE A 309 -5.24 9.41 10.49
C ILE A 309 -6.51 9.23 11.31
N ARG A 310 -7.68 9.16 10.65
CA ARG A 310 -8.99 8.94 11.28
C ARG A 310 -9.50 7.50 11.15
N GLY A 311 -8.94 6.74 10.23
CA GLY A 311 -9.32 5.34 10.02
C GLY A 311 -8.32 4.64 9.13
N LEU A 312 -8.09 3.36 9.41
CA LEU A 312 -7.33 2.46 8.54
C LEU A 312 -7.98 1.09 8.62
N LYS A 313 -8.56 0.66 7.50
CA LYS A 313 -9.33 -0.57 7.40
C LYS A 313 -8.86 -1.41 6.23
N VAL A 314 -8.86 -2.72 6.43
CA VAL A 314 -8.52 -3.70 5.39
C VAL A 314 -9.71 -4.61 5.16
N TYR A 315 -10.09 -4.75 3.91
CA TYR A 315 -11.17 -5.61 3.45
C TYR A 315 -10.62 -6.70 2.54
N HIS A 316 -11.26 -7.87 2.55
CA HIS A 316 -11.01 -8.89 1.55
C HIS A 316 -12.25 -9.09 0.67
N GLU A 317 -12.00 -9.44 -0.59
CA GLU A 317 -13.05 -9.81 -1.52
C GLU A 317 -13.59 -11.20 -1.17
N VAL A 318 -14.89 -11.28 -0.93
CA VAL A 318 -15.63 -12.51 -0.71
C VAL A 318 -16.16 -12.95 -2.06
N ALA A 319 -15.71 -14.11 -2.54
CA ALA A 319 -16.29 -14.70 -3.74
C ALA A 319 -17.78 -14.90 -3.52
N GLY A 320 -18.61 -14.17 -4.28
CA GLY A 320 -20.06 -14.25 -4.18
C GLY A 320 -20.49 -15.71 -4.30
N VAL A 321 -21.03 -16.27 -3.22
CA VAL A 321 -21.71 -17.56 -3.27
C VAL A 321 -22.89 -17.32 -4.20
N ALA A 322 -22.77 -17.76 -5.45
CA ALA A 322 -23.89 -17.85 -6.35
C ALA A 322 -24.95 -18.66 -5.60
N ASN A 323 -26.01 -17.98 -5.17
CA ASN A 323 -27.10 -18.58 -4.42
C ASN A 323 -27.70 -19.64 -5.34
N SER A 324 -27.21 -20.86 -5.20
CA SER A 324 -27.67 -22.01 -5.93
C SER A 324 -29.02 -22.33 -5.30
N SER A 325 -30.06 -21.64 -5.75
CA SER A 325 -31.44 -22.03 -5.48
C SER A 325 -31.70 -23.36 -6.19
N ALA A 326 -31.13 -24.43 -5.64
CA ALA A 326 -31.37 -25.78 -6.03
C ALA A 326 -32.50 -26.34 -5.16
N GLY A 327 -33.64 -26.57 -5.81
CA GLY A 327 -34.46 -27.75 -5.55
C GLY A 327 -35.33 -27.72 -4.29
N THR A 328 -36.63 -27.53 -4.55
CA THR A 328 -37.75 -28.02 -3.74
C THR A 328 -37.47 -29.39 -3.10
N PRO A 329 -37.81 -29.63 -1.82
CA PRO A 329 -37.59 -30.91 -1.18
C PRO A 329 -38.62 -31.93 -1.67
N SER A 330 -38.16 -33.04 -2.26
CA SER A 330 -39.00 -34.21 -2.52
C SER A 330 -38.83 -35.21 -1.37
N GLN A 331 -39.97 -35.60 -0.80
CA GLN A 331 -40.09 -36.63 0.22
C GLN A 331 -39.88 -38.02 -0.40
N SER A 332 -39.15 -38.89 0.28
CA SER A 332 -39.40 -40.32 0.22
C SER A 332 -39.18 -40.96 1.59
N ASN A 333 -40.22 -41.63 2.06
CA ASN A 333 -40.35 -42.19 3.39
C ASN A 333 -39.99 -43.69 3.39
N ALA A 334 -39.53 -44.13 4.57
CA ALA A 334 -39.58 -45.49 5.14
C ALA A 334 -38.67 -46.62 4.61
N GLY A 335 -37.95 -47.22 5.58
CA GLY A 335 -37.26 -48.51 5.47
C GLY A 335 -36.60 -48.93 6.79
N THR A 336 -37.41 -49.46 7.71
CA THR A 336 -37.07 -50.03 9.03
C THR A 336 -36.04 -51.18 9.02
N GLY A 337 -35.18 -51.23 10.05
CA GLY A 337 -34.34 -52.41 10.36
C GLY A 337 -33.53 -52.27 11.66
N THR A 338 -34.11 -52.67 12.79
CA THR A 338 -33.50 -52.75 14.14
C THR A 338 -32.77 -54.08 14.38
N ARG A 339 -31.56 -54.06 14.97
CA ARG A 339 -31.08 -54.88 16.13
C ARG A 339 -29.59 -54.58 16.43
N VAL A 340 -29.23 -53.97 17.57
CA VAL A 340 -28.90 -54.54 18.90
C VAL A 340 -27.44 -55.03 19.07
N SER A 341 -26.64 -54.18 19.75
CA SER A 341 -25.83 -54.41 20.97
C SER A 341 -24.39 -55.00 20.97
N ALA A 342 -23.59 -54.35 21.84
CA ALA A 342 -22.46 -54.81 22.67
C ALA A 342 -21.10 -55.09 21.99
N ARG A 343 -19.91 -54.90 22.60
CA ARG A 343 -19.36 -54.24 23.81
C ARG A 343 -17.86 -54.62 23.87
N ARG A 344 -16.97 -53.70 24.29
CA ARG A 344 -15.59 -53.89 24.85
C ARG A 344 -14.55 -54.58 23.92
N SER A 345 -13.24 -54.46 24.08
CA SER A 345 -12.23 -53.66 24.80
C SER A 345 -10.88 -53.98 24.08
N THR A 346 -9.77 -53.26 24.17
CA THR A 346 -8.79 -53.17 25.28
C THR A 346 -7.50 -52.56 24.71
N GLY A 347 -6.81 -51.74 25.52
CA GLY A 347 -5.34 -51.61 25.62
C GLY A 347 -4.62 -50.90 24.47
N ALA A 348 -3.56 -50.12 24.67
CA ALA A 348 -2.80 -49.80 25.87
C ALA A 348 -2.01 -48.50 25.61
N GLU A 349 -1.76 -47.74 26.67
CA GLU A 349 -0.70 -46.75 26.77
C GLU A 349 0.67 -47.40 26.54
N ILE A 350 1.64 -46.65 26.03
CA ILE A 350 3.00 -46.56 26.59
C ILE A 350 3.59 -45.20 26.18
N THR A 351 4.00 -44.48 27.21
CA THR A 351 4.85 -43.30 27.26
C THR A 351 6.26 -43.55 26.71
N ASN A 352 6.88 -42.56 26.06
CA ASN A 352 8.24 -42.17 26.47
C ASN A 352 8.65 -40.78 25.97
N SER A 353 9.00 -39.95 26.94
CA SER A 353 9.79 -38.73 26.84
C SER A 353 11.23 -39.00 26.41
N SER A 354 11.84 -38.09 25.65
CA SER A 354 13.28 -37.77 25.72
C SER A 354 13.60 -36.50 24.92
N SER A 355 14.00 -35.47 25.66
CA SER A 355 14.79 -34.30 25.25
C SER A 355 16.18 -34.70 24.73
N ILE A 356 16.83 -33.88 23.88
CA ILE A 356 18.17 -33.25 24.10
C ILE A 356 18.82 -32.70 22.80
N SER A 357 19.26 -31.44 22.93
CA SER A 357 20.41 -30.70 22.34
C SER A 357 20.52 -30.30 20.87
N LEU A 358 20.68 -28.98 20.70
CA LEU A 358 21.45 -28.26 19.69
C LEU A 358 22.93 -28.70 19.60
N PRO A 359 23.59 -28.35 18.48
CA PRO A 359 24.94 -27.79 18.56
C PRO A 359 25.06 -26.43 17.85
N SER A 360 25.79 -25.53 18.52
CA SER A 360 26.38 -24.30 17.98
C SER A 360 27.80 -24.57 17.48
N SER A 361 28.25 -23.92 16.41
CA SER A 361 29.67 -23.55 16.18
C SER A 361 29.78 -22.66 14.91
N THR A 362 30.04 -21.36 15.08
CA THR A 362 31.34 -20.64 14.97
C THR A 362 31.75 -20.18 13.56
N SER A 363 31.98 -18.87 13.51
CA SER A 363 32.58 -17.99 12.50
C SER A 363 34.03 -18.28 12.08
N ALA A 364 34.40 -17.90 10.86
CA ALA A 364 35.64 -17.18 10.52
C ALA A 364 35.63 -16.69 9.04
N PRO A 365 36.39 -15.62 8.69
CA PRO A 365 36.16 -14.78 7.51
C PRO A 365 37.03 -15.15 6.31
N TYR A 366 36.63 -14.72 5.11
CA TYR A 366 37.50 -14.71 3.93
C TYR A 366 37.65 -13.29 3.39
N SER A 367 38.90 -12.83 3.38
CA SER A 367 39.36 -11.63 2.71
C SER A 367 40.16 -12.08 1.49
N SER A 368 39.88 -11.51 0.32
CA SER A 368 40.80 -11.53 -0.81
C SER A 368 40.69 -10.25 -1.62
N THR A 369 41.71 -9.42 -1.45
CA THR A 369 42.15 -8.37 -2.36
C THR A 369 42.43 -8.91 -3.75
N VAL A 370 41.92 -8.26 -4.80
CA VAL A 370 42.59 -8.20 -6.10
C VAL A 370 42.56 -6.76 -6.59
N ASN A 371 43.75 -6.23 -6.82
CA ASN A 371 44.04 -4.93 -7.38
C ASN A 371 44.36 -5.14 -8.87
N SER A 372 43.70 -4.44 -9.78
CA SER A 372 44.24 -4.22 -11.13
C SER A 372 43.67 -2.94 -11.74
N SER A 373 44.56 -1.98 -11.87
CA SER A 373 44.49 -0.77 -12.68
C SER A 373 44.23 -1.06 -14.17
N SER A 374 43.41 -0.24 -14.82
CA SER A 374 43.78 0.37 -16.10
C SER A 374 42.92 1.60 -16.39
N ALA A 375 43.60 2.70 -16.73
CA ALA A 375 43.03 3.92 -17.22
C ALA A 375 42.70 3.79 -18.71
N PHE A 376 41.59 4.37 -19.17
CA PHE A 376 41.52 4.94 -20.51
C PHE A 376 40.62 6.19 -20.51
N SER A 377 41.26 7.30 -20.86
CA SER A 377 40.66 8.54 -21.32
C SER A 377 40.25 8.37 -22.78
N SER A 378 39.10 8.90 -23.20
CA SER A 378 39.01 9.98 -24.20
C SER A 378 37.67 10.04 -24.97
N SER A 379 37.16 11.27 -25.05
CA SER A 379 36.49 11.94 -26.19
C SER A 379 35.19 11.42 -26.81
N SER A 380 34.16 12.23 -26.60
CA SER A 380 33.29 12.91 -27.58
C SER A 380 33.51 12.64 -29.08
N CYS A 381 32.39 12.36 -29.78
CA CYS A 381 31.88 13.01 -31.02
C CYS A 381 30.90 12.05 -31.74
N HIS A 382 29.60 12.33 -31.78
CA HIS A 382 28.95 13.10 -32.84
C HIS A 382 27.50 13.42 -32.51
#